data_AF-A0A928Z9A2-F1
#
_entry.id   AF-A0A928Z9A2-F1
#
_cell.length_a   1.000
_cell.length_b   1.000
_cell.length_c   1.000
_cell.angle_alpha   90.00
_cell.angle_beta   90.00
_cell.angle_gamma   90.00
#
_symmetry.space_group_name_H-M   'P 1'
#
loop_
_entity.id
_entity.type
_entity.pdbx_description
1 polymer ?
#
loop_
_entity_poly.entity_id
_entity_poly.type
_entity_poly.pdbx_seq_one_letter_code
_entity_poly.pdbx_strand_id
1 'polypeptide(L)'
;MGVQIGGNGNDVLIGENDFDLLIGGGGDDTIRGGAQTDALIGGEGDDLLIGDTGDDQIFGGEGNDTIVWNNGDGSDLMEGGNGLDTVQVNGSVTDGDNFNIEANGQRVRFDRLNLIPFTLDVDDVEDFVVNGGGGNDTLSVQDLTETDIELVTFAGDDGDDLLDGSNAKASLHGYGNKGNDTLVGGETRDTLWGGQDEDLLRGGNEVDRLLGNMGNDTLIGDKGDDEIFGGLGDDLLIWNNGDGSDFMKGAEGLDTVQVNGAIGDGDEFSLEANGGNVRFQRNNLGLFALNVQEVEAFEINGNGGDDSLTVENLDSTDVEIVAFDGGDGNDFLDASNTNTPIFADGGAGDDILIGGSGDDTLVGGAGADLLIGGAGNDILIGGDFDDPAIGVINTLEGNDGSDSYILANENITYYNDGDDTTAGLNDYAVLADFNTAEDSIELNAGTEYVTGASPVNGVSGTAIYIDSNGDGVQNAGDELVAVAQDVTSLDLNASYVTYV
;
A
#
# COMPACT_ATOMS: atom_id res chain seq x y z
N MET A 1 -24.25 -37.21 -35.80
CA MET A 1 -25.71 -37.44 -35.70
C MET A 1 -25.99 -38.91 -35.51
N GLY A 2 -25.33 -39.47 -34.52
CA GLY A 2 -25.99 -40.28 -33.53
C GLY A 2 -26.98 -39.44 -32.70
N VAL A 3 -27.74 -40.17 -31.91
CA VAL A 3 -28.63 -39.64 -30.86
C VAL A 3 -28.48 -40.61 -29.70
N GLN A 4 -28.14 -40.11 -28.51
CA GLN A 4 -28.00 -40.91 -27.30
C GLN A 4 -28.94 -40.37 -26.22
N ILE A 5 -29.50 -41.28 -25.44
CA ILE A 5 -30.42 -40.97 -24.34
C ILE A 5 -30.04 -41.92 -23.19
N GLY A 6 -29.69 -41.38 -22.02
CA GLY A 6 -29.40 -42.17 -20.82
C GLY A 6 -30.70 -42.73 -20.23
N GLY A 7 -31.45 -41.85 -19.56
CA GLY A 7 -32.85 -42.05 -19.20
C GLY A 7 -33.16 -41.76 -17.75
N ASN A 8 -32.73 -42.63 -16.83
CA ASN A 8 -33.05 -42.54 -15.40
C ASN A 8 -31.93 -43.17 -14.57
N GLY A 9 -31.34 -42.37 -13.68
CA GLY A 9 -30.12 -42.66 -12.92
C GLY A 9 -28.88 -42.22 -13.70
N ASN A 10 -27.83 -41.93 -12.94
CA ASN A 10 -26.54 -41.42 -13.40
C ASN A 10 -25.95 -42.26 -14.56
N ASP A 11 -25.92 -41.68 -15.75
CA ASP A 11 -25.46 -42.23 -17.01
C ASP A 11 -24.21 -41.49 -17.52
N VAL A 12 -23.49 -42.10 -18.47
CA VAL A 12 -22.33 -41.49 -19.13
C VAL A 12 -22.51 -41.55 -20.64
N LEU A 13 -22.65 -40.38 -21.26
CA LEU A 13 -22.86 -40.19 -22.69
C LEU A 13 -21.61 -39.58 -23.32
N ILE A 14 -21.15 -40.15 -24.43
CA ILE A 14 -19.96 -39.68 -25.16
C ILE A 14 -20.28 -39.77 -26.65
N GLY A 15 -20.31 -38.63 -27.35
CA GLY A 15 -20.43 -38.58 -28.81
C GLY A 15 -19.12 -38.96 -29.52
N GLU A 16 -19.12 -38.89 -30.86
CA GLU A 16 -17.93 -39.26 -31.64
C GLU A 16 -17.31 -38.08 -32.43
N ASN A 17 -17.46 -38.03 -33.76
CA ASN A 17 -16.85 -37.01 -34.63
C ASN A 17 -17.89 -36.43 -35.62
N ASP A 18 -19.17 -36.54 -35.27
CA ASP A 18 -20.32 -36.27 -36.12
C ASP A 18 -21.39 -35.56 -35.27
N PHE A 19 -21.85 -34.35 -35.60
CA PHE A 19 -22.95 -33.59 -34.96
C PHE A 19 -23.99 -34.41 -34.15
N ASP A 20 -23.84 -34.59 -32.85
CA ASP A 20 -24.62 -35.49 -32.01
C ASP A 20 -25.69 -34.76 -31.17
N LEU A 21 -26.71 -35.52 -30.76
CA LEU A 21 -27.71 -35.09 -29.77
C LEU A 21 -27.62 -36.04 -28.58
N LEU A 22 -27.21 -35.52 -27.44
CA LEU A 22 -26.97 -36.27 -26.21
C LEU A 22 -27.94 -35.76 -25.15
N ILE A 23 -28.71 -36.67 -24.56
CA ILE A 23 -29.72 -36.34 -23.54
C ILE A 23 -29.47 -37.25 -22.34
N GLY A 24 -29.06 -36.69 -21.21
CA GLY A 24 -28.87 -37.44 -19.96
C GLY A 24 -30.19 -38.04 -19.49
N GLY A 25 -31.04 -37.17 -18.94
CA GLY A 25 -32.46 -37.42 -18.71
C GLY A 25 -32.87 -37.18 -17.26
N GLY A 26 -32.21 -37.83 -16.31
CA GLY A 26 -32.45 -37.54 -14.89
C GLY A 26 -31.74 -38.50 -13.94
N GLY A 27 -31.12 -37.95 -12.91
CA GLY A 27 -29.94 -38.48 -12.23
C GLY A 27 -28.70 -37.75 -12.72
N ASP A 28 -27.71 -37.60 -11.84
CA ASP A 28 -26.49 -36.81 -12.08
C ASP A 28 -25.60 -37.46 -13.16
N ASP A 29 -25.67 -36.93 -14.38
CA ASP A 29 -25.14 -37.50 -15.62
C ASP A 29 -23.77 -36.90 -16.00
N THR A 30 -23.04 -37.56 -16.92
CA THR A 30 -21.82 -36.99 -17.52
C THR A 30 -21.88 -37.10 -19.03
N ILE A 31 -21.87 -35.95 -19.71
CA ILE A 31 -22.08 -35.85 -21.16
C ILE A 31 -20.89 -35.17 -21.81
N ARG A 32 -20.35 -35.81 -22.87
CA ARG A 32 -19.30 -35.25 -23.73
C ARG A 32 -19.73 -35.24 -25.18
N GLY A 33 -19.70 -34.09 -25.85
CA GLY A 33 -20.00 -33.94 -27.28
C GLY A 33 -18.98 -34.68 -28.14
N GLY A 34 -17.78 -34.12 -28.23
CA GLY A 34 -16.61 -34.75 -28.84
C GLY A 34 -15.99 -33.90 -29.94
N ALA A 35 -16.54 -33.98 -31.15
CA ALA A 35 -16.09 -33.14 -32.25
C ALA A 35 -17.19 -32.85 -33.27
N GLN A 36 -17.21 -31.59 -33.73
CA GLN A 36 -18.29 -30.90 -34.46
C GLN A 36 -19.37 -30.34 -33.52
N THR A 37 -20.23 -29.44 -34.05
CA THR A 37 -21.37 -28.87 -33.33
C THR A 37 -22.33 -29.94 -32.82
N ASP A 38 -22.41 -30.08 -31.51
CA ASP A 38 -23.26 -31.02 -30.80
C ASP A 38 -24.37 -30.28 -30.01
N ALA A 39 -25.33 -31.06 -29.52
CA ALA A 39 -26.39 -30.58 -28.64
C ALA A 39 -26.45 -31.48 -27.40
N LEU A 40 -26.08 -30.92 -26.25
CA LEU A 40 -26.04 -31.58 -24.96
C LEU A 40 -27.20 -31.09 -24.11
N ILE A 41 -27.95 -32.01 -23.52
CA ILE A 41 -29.03 -31.73 -22.58
C ILE A 41 -28.80 -32.63 -21.36
N GLY A 42 -28.57 -32.04 -20.19
CA GLY A 42 -28.49 -32.75 -18.91
C GLY A 42 -29.85 -33.37 -18.54
N GLY A 43 -30.65 -32.66 -17.75
CA GLY A 43 -32.04 -33.03 -17.45
C GLY A 43 -32.50 -32.67 -16.04
N GLU A 44 -32.68 -33.68 -15.19
CA GLU A 44 -33.00 -33.56 -13.76
C GLU A 44 -31.83 -34.14 -12.95
N GLY A 45 -30.91 -33.35 -12.40
CA GLY A 45 -29.72 -33.87 -11.70
C GLY A 45 -28.59 -32.86 -11.68
N ASP A 46 -27.51 -33.16 -10.95
CA ASP A 46 -26.31 -32.31 -10.93
C ASP A 46 -25.35 -32.78 -12.05
N ASP A 47 -25.54 -32.29 -13.28
CA ASP A 47 -24.92 -32.85 -14.49
C ASP A 47 -23.56 -32.23 -14.85
N LEU A 48 -22.65 -33.05 -15.40
CA LEU A 48 -21.36 -32.60 -15.94
C LEU A 48 -21.38 -32.61 -17.47
N LEU A 49 -21.28 -31.44 -18.09
CA LEU A 49 -21.42 -31.23 -19.53
C LEU A 49 -20.13 -30.67 -20.14
N ILE A 50 -19.62 -31.30 -21.20
CA ILE A 50 -18.40 -30.88 -21.90
C ILE A 50 -18.65 -30.94 -23.41
N GLY A 51 -18.59 -29.81 -24.12
CA GLY A 51 -18.71 -29.79 -25.58
C GLY A 51 -17.59 -30.60 -26.26
N ASP A 52 -16.36 -30.43 -25.76
CA ASP A 52 -15.13 -30.73 -26.50
C ASP A 52 -15.07 -29.86 -27.79
N THR A 53 -14.64 -30.40 -28.94
CA THR A 53 -14.27 -29.56 -30.10
C THR A 53 -15.43 -29.25 -31.06
N GLY A 54 -16.20 -28.21 -30.79
CA GLY A 54 -17.31 -27.78 -31.63
C GLY A 54 -17.71 -26.32 -31.38
N ASP A 55 -18.67 -25.82 -32.15
CA ASP A 55 -19.47 -24.66 -31.73
C ASP A 55 -20.80 -25.26 -31.24
N ASP A 56 -20.94 -25.47 -29.94
CA ASP A 56 -21.93 -26.37 -29.34
C ASP A 56 -23.14 -25.64 -28.71
N GLN A 57 -24.19 -26.41 -28.40
CA GLN A 57 -25.32 -25.96 -27.60
C GLN A 57 -25.47 -26.87 -26.38
N ILE A 58 -25.29 -26.30 -25.19
CA ILE A 58 -25.26 -27.03 -23.93
C ILE A 58 -26.37 -26.49 -23.03
N PHE A 59 -27.19 -27.39 -22.50
CA PHE A 59 -28.28 -27.09 -21.57
C PHE A 59 -28.13 -28.00 -20.35
N GLY A 60 -27.98 -27.43 -19.16
CA GLY A 60 -28.03 -28.14 -17.88
C GLY A 60 -29.42 -28.72 -17.63
N GLY A 61 -30.27 -27.96 -16.94
CA GLY A 61 -31.69 -28.27 -16.75
C GLY A 61 -32.23 -27.88 -15.38
N GLU A 62 -32.34 -28.87 -14.50
CA GLU A 62 -32.83 -28.74 -13.12
C GLU A 62 -31.89 -29.51 -12.18
N GLY A 63 -31.11 -28.79 -11.38
CA GLY A 63 -30.06 -29.32 -10.52
C GLY A 63 -28.89 -28.33 -10.47
N ASN A 64 -27.75 -28.71 -9.92
CA ASN A 64 -26.56 -27.86 -9.90
C ASN A 64 -25.56 -28.36 -10.94
N ASP A 65 -25.64 -27.82 -12.15
CA ASP A 65 -24.93 -28.28 -13.33
C ASP A 65 -23.52 -27.66 -13.45
N THR A 66 -22.59 -28.40 -14.07
CA THR A 66 -21.23 -27.91 -14.37
C THR A 66 -20.95 -28.05 -15.87
N ILE A 67 -20.78 -26.92 -16.54
CA ILE A 67 -20.46 -26.84 -17.96
C ILE A 67 -18.98 -26.47 -18.14
N VAL A 68 -18.20 -27.33 -18.81
CA VAL A 68 -16.74 -27.16 -18.92
C VAL A 68 -16.33 -26.86 -20.37
N TRP A 69 -15.60 -25.76 -20.54
CA TRP A 69 -14.88 -25.40 -21.76
C TRP A 69 -13.37 -25.61 -21.58
N ASN A 70 -12.68 -26.14 -22.58
CA ASN A 70 -11.23 -26.40 -22.52
C ASN A 70 -10.48 -25.77 -23.69
N ASN A 71 -9.23 -25.37 -23.47
CA ASN A 71 -8.41 -24.77 -24.50
C ASN A 71 -8.25 -25.65 -25.76
N GLY A 72 -8.93 -25.25 -26.84
CA GLY A 72 -9.00 -25.97 -28.11
C GLY A 72 -10.44 -26.26 -28.55
N ASP A 73 -11.40 -26.13 -27.63
CA ASP A 73 -12.85 -26.15 -27.89
C ASP A 73 -13.26 -24.86 -28.65
N GLY A 74 -14.49 -24.79 -29.17
CA GLY A 74 -14.94 -23.71 -30.04
C GLY A 74 -15.77 -22.64 -29.33
N SER A 75 -16.79 -22.09 -30.02
CA SER A 75 -17.65 -21.02 -29.50
C SER A 75 -19.05 -21.52 -29.22
N ASP A 76 -19.41 -21.61 -27.94
CA ASP A 76 -20.59 -22.34 -27.48
C ASP A 76 -21.70 -21.43 -26.96
N LEU A 77 -22.93 -21.96 -27.03
CA LEU A 77 -24.08 -21.46 -26.28
C LEU A 77 -24.29 -22.38 -25.06
N MET A 78 -24.39 -21.78 -23.88
CA MET A 78 -24.53 -22.49 -22.61
C MET A 78 -25.72 -21.92 -21.83
N GLU A 79 -26.60 -22.78 -21.35
CA GLU A 79 -27.61 -22.45 -20.34
C GLU A 79 -27.42 -23.40 -19.15
N GLY A 80 -27.31 -22.89 -17.92
CA GLY A 80 -27.36 -23.73 -16.71
C GLY A 80 -28.81 -24.17 -16.48
N GLY A 81 -29.65 -23.27 -15.97
CA GLY A 81 -31.09 -23.42 -15.93
C GLY A 81 -31.68 -23.14 -14.55
N ASN A 82 -32.18 -24.17 -13.86
CA ASN A 82 -32.72 -24.03 -12.50
C ASN A 82 -31.77 -24.68 -11.50
N GLY A 83 -30.85 -23.90 -10.94
CA GLY A 83 -29.78 -24.47 -10.13
C GLY A 83 -29.05 -23.52 -9.20
N LEU A 84 -27.83 -23.96 -8.89
CA LEU A 84 -26.66 -23.11 -8.72
C LEU A 84 -25.63 -23.68 -9.68
N ASP A 85 -25.57 -23.09 -10.86
CA ASP A 85 -24.89 -23.65 -12.03
C ASP A 85 -23.52 -23.01 -12.21
N THR A 86 -22.58 -23.78 -12.76
CA THR A 86 -21.17 -23.38 -12.89
C THR A 86 -20.69 -23.51 -14.33
N VAL A 87 -20.11 -22.43 -14.88
CA VAL A 87 -19.27 -22.52 -16.09
C VAL A 87 -17.81 -22.52 -15.69
N GLN A 88 -17.06 -23.53 -16.15
CA GLN A 88 -15.61 -23.63 -15.95
C GLN A 88 -14.87 -23.49 -17.28
N VAL A 89 -14.04 -22.45 -17.41
CA VAL A 89 -13.13 -22.23 -18.54
C VAL A 89 -11.72 -22.66 -18.13
N ASN A 90 -11.13 -23.58 -18.90
CA ASN A 90 -9.74 -24.02 -18.74
C ASN A 90 -8.88 -23.46 -19.87
N GLY A 91 -8.02 -22.52 -19.54
CA GLY A 91 -7.10 -21.83 -20.43
C GLY A 91 -5.89 -22.66 -20.85
N SER A 92 -4.87 -21.94 -21.29
CA SER A 92 -3.68 -22.45 -21.96
C SER A 92 -2.57 -22.78 -20.97
N VAL A 93 -2.32 -24.08 -20.76
CA VAL A 93 -1.29 -24.63 -19.86
C VAL A 93 0.18 -24.31 -20.23
N THR A 94 0.46 -23.34 -21.10
CA THR A 94 1.82 -22.96 -21.55
C THR A 94 2.01 -21.53 -22.06
N ASP A 95 0.94 -20.84 -22.47
CA ASP A 95 0.98 -19.52 -23.09
C ASP A 95 -0.18 -18.70 -22.51
N GLY A 96 0.09 -17.57 -21.85
CA GLY A 96 -0.95 -16.78 -21.18
C GLY A 96 -2.07 -16.31 -22.12
N ASP A 97 -3.30 -16.49 -21.68
CA ASP A 97 -4.54 -16.06 -22.31
C ASP A 97 -4.92 -14.63 -21.89
N ASN A 98 -5.80 -13.99 -22.67
CA ASN A 98 -6.40 -12.72 -22.32
C ASN A 98 -7.92 -12.84 -22.50
N PHE A 99 -8.63 -12.83 -21.38
CA PHE A 99 -10.05 -13.08 -21.25
C PHE A 99 -10.81 -11.81 -20.84
N ASN A 100 -12.04 -11.70 -21.32
CA ASN A 100 -12.97 -10.64 -20.93
C ASN A 100 -14.37 -11.23 -20.72
N ILE A 101 -14.96 -10.96 -19.55
CA ILE A 101 -16.35 -11.32 -19.24
C ILE A 101 -17.19 -10.03 -19.15
N GLU A 102 -18.25 -9.94 -19.97
CA GLU A 102 -19.13 -8.77 -20.06
C GLU A 102 -20.62 -9.15 -20.16
N ALA A 103 -21.51 -8.30 -19.65
CA ALA A 103 -22.94 -8.45 -19.85
C ALA A 103 -23.35 -8.08 -21.29
N ASN A 104 -24.17 -8.93 -21.92
CA ASN A 104 -24.75 -8.77 -23.25
C ASN A 104 -26.30 -8.71 -23.14
N GLY A 105 -26.78 -7.81 -22.28
CA GLY A 105 -28.14 -7.86 -21.74
C GLY A 105 -28.19 -8.84 -20.57
N GLN A 106 -29.18 -9.74 -20.56
CA GLN A 106 -29.31 -10.74 -19.48
C GLN A 106 -28.27 -11.86 -19.55
N ARG A 107 -27.64 -12.04 -20.72
CA ARG A 107 -26.64 -13.08 -20.98
C ARG A 107 -25.24 -12.57 -20.69
N VAL A 108 -24.37 -13.46 -20.24
CA VAL A 108 -22.94 -13.25 -20.16
C VAL A 108 -22.29 -13.54 -21.51
N ARG A 109 -21.35 -12.70 -21.89
CA ARG A 109 -20.43 -12.95 -23.00
C ARG A 109 -19.01 -13.09 -22.47
N PHE A 110 -18.40 -14.23 -22.73
CA PHE A 110 -16.99 -14.50 -22.39
C PHE A 110 -16.17 -14.61 -23.67
N ASP A 111 -15.17 -13.74 -23.86
CA ASP A 111 -14.28 -13.73 -25.02
C ASP A 111 -12.83 -14.08 -24.64
N ARG A 112 -12.12 -14.76 -25.54
CA ARG A 112 -10.64 -14.74 -25.58
C ARG A 112 -10.11 -13.82 -26.68
N LEU A 113 -9.16 -12.94 -26.34
CA LEU A 113 -8.74 -11.83 -27.18
C LEU A 113 -7.37 -11.99 -27.87
N ASN A 114 -6.49 -12.88 -27.40
CA ASN A 114 -5.08 -12.94 -27.83
C ASN A 114 -4.65 -14.21 -28.62
N LEU A 115 -5.02 -15.41 -28.17
CA LEU A 115 -4.69 -16.68 -28.83
C LEU A 115 -5.70 -17.00 -29.95
N ILE A 116 -6.22 -18.24 -30.03
CA ILE A 116 -7.33 -18.58 -30.94
C ILE A 116 -8.61 -18.02 -30.31
N PRO A 117 -9.24 -16.98 -30.89
CA PRO A 117 -10.40 -16.36 -30.27
C PRO A 117 -11.61 -17.30 -30.28
N PHE A 118 -12.32 -17.32 -29.17
CA PHE A 118 -13.65 -17.93 -29.03
C PHE A 118 -14.55 -16.96 -28.28
N THR A 119 -15.86 -17.20 -28.35
CA THR A 119 -16.87 -16.52 -27.55
C THR A 119 -17.80 -17.56 -26.95
N LEU A 120 -18.09 -17.46 -25.65
CA LEU A 120 -19.20 -18.19 -25.01
C LEU A 120 -20.38 -17.23 -24.81
N ASP A 121 -21.59 -17.72 -25.07
CA ASP A 121 -22.86 -17.01 -24.88
C ASP A 121 -23.66 -17.75 -23.78
N VAL A 122 -23.54 -17.27 -22.54
CA VAL A 122 -23.92 -17.97 -21.31
C VAL A 122 -25.12 -17.29 -20.64
N ASP A 123 -26.05 -18.05 -20.07
CA ASP A 123 -27.30 -17.57 -19.44
C ASP A 123 -27.75 -18.56 -18.36
N ASP A 124 -28.58 -18.12 -17.41
CA ASP A 124 -29.01 -18.93 -16.25
C ASP A 124 -27.81 -19.65 -15.55
N VAL A 125 -26.76 -18.91 -15.14
CA VAL A 125 -25.53 -19.42 -14.46
C VAL A 125 -25.09 -18.44 -13.37
N GLU A 126 -24.75 -18.95 -12.18
CA GLU A 126 -24.38 -18.15 -11.00
C GLU A 126 -22.86 -18.10 -10.70
N ASP A 127 -22.09 -19.16 -10.99
CA ASP A 127 -20.63 -19.23 -10.72
C ASP A 127 -19.82 -19.37 -12.01
N PHE A 128 -18.85 -18.48 -12.22
CA PHE A 128 -17.97 -18.48 -13.38
C PHE A 128 -16.51 -18.70 -12.98
N VAL A 129 -15.98 -19.88 -13.25
CA VAL A 129 -14.60 -20.27 -12.90
C VAL A 129 -13.70 -20.16 -14.14
N VAL A 130 -12.63 -19.40 -14.04
CA VAL A 130 -11.60 -19.23 -15.08
C VAL A 130 -10.26 -19.68 -14.51
N ASN A 131 -9.65 -20.68 -15.14
CA ASN A 131 -8.29 -21.12 -14.84
C ASN A 131 -7.41 -20.70 -16.02
N GLY A 132 -6.43 -19.81 -15.80
CA GLY A 132 -5.46 -19.36 -16.81
C GLY A 132 -4.53 -20.51 -17.21
N GLY A 133 -3.71 -20.93 -16.25
CA GLY A 133 -3.03 -22.22 -16.25
C GLY A 133 -1.55 -22.18 -16.60
N GLY A 134 -1.05 -21.13 -17.27
CA GLY A 134 0.39 -20.97 -17.43
C GLY A 134 0.87 -19.98 -18.49
N GLY A 135 1.84 -19.16 -18.11
CA GLY A 135 2.17 -17.90 -18.76
C GLY A 135 1.24 -16.80 -18.28
N ASN A 136 1.65 -15.53 -18.46
CA ASN A 136 0.94 -14.37 -17.93
C ASN A 136 -0.49 -14.23 -18.46
N ASP A 137 -1.46 -14.64 -17.66
CA ASP A 137 -2.88 -14.64 -17.92
C ASP A 137 -3.53 -13.30 -17.55
N THR A 138 -4.69 -13.00 -18.13
CA THR A 138 -5.47 -11.81 -17.77
C THR A 138 -6.96 -12.09 -17.84
N LEU A 139 -7.71 -11.75 -16.79
CA LEU A 139 -9.16 -11.70 -16.79
C LEU A 139 -9.63 -10.28 -16.45
N SER A 140 -10.37 -9.65 -17.37
CA SER A 140 -11.11 -8.42 -17.08
C SER A 140 -12.59 -8.73 -16.83
N VAL A 141 -13.10 -8.32 -15.66
CA VAL A 141 -14.49 -8.51 -15.23
C VAL A 141 -15.22 -7.17 -15.29
N GLN A 142 -16.19 -7.09 -16.19
CA GLN A 142 -17.02 -5.90 -16.39
C GLN A 142 -18.25 -5.92 -15.46
N ASP A 143 -19.14 -4.93 -15.60
CA ASP A 143 -20.42 -4.90 -14.90
C ASP A 143 -21.33 -6.05 -15.37
N LEU A 144 -21.62 -7.00 -14.47
CA LEU A 144 -22.47 -8.17 -14.72
C LEU A 144 -23.90 -8.03 -14.14
N THR A 145 -24.30 -6.85 -13.64
CA THR A 145 -25.58 -6.61 -12.92
C THR A 145 -26.86 -7.00 -13.69
N GLU A 146 -26.80 -7.05 -15.03
CA GLU A 146 -27.96 -7.47 -15.84
C GLU A 146 -28.11 -8.99 -15.96
N THR A 147 -27.11 -9.77 -15.54
CA THR A 147 -27.00 -11.24 -15.61
C THR A 147 -27.17 -11.90 -14.23
N ASP A 148 -27.26 -13.23 -14.18
CA ASP A 148 -27.46 -13.99 -12.94
C ASP A 148 -26.15 -14.38 -12.20
N ILE A 149 -24.97 -13.94 -12.69
CA ILE A 149 -23.67 -14.24 -12.07
C ILE A 149 -23.57 -13.60 -10.68
N GLU A 150 -23.41 -14.44 -9.65
CA GLU A 150 -23.14 -14.03 -8.27
C GLU A 150 -21.65 -14.05 -7.93
N LEU A 151 -20.87 -14.95 -8.55
CA LEU A 151 -19.45 -15.17 -8.29
C LEU A 151 -18.63 -15.34 -9.58
N VAL A 152 -17.47 -14.70 -9.65
CA VAL A 152 -16.41 -15.04 -10.62
C VAL A 152 -15.16 -15.47 -9.86
N THR A 153 -14.67 -16.66 -10.17
CA THR A 153 -13.42 -17.21 -9.65
C THR A 153 -12.35 -17.16 -10.73
N PHE A 154 -11.18 -16.58 -10.44
CA PHE A 154 -10.00 -16.59 -11.31
C PHE A 154 -8.82 -17.28 -10.62
N ALA A 155 -8.21 -18.25 -11.28
CA ALA A 155 -6.93 -18.83 -10.90
C ALA A 155 -5.91 -18.57 -12.01
N GLY A 156 -4.85 -17.81 -11.72
CA GLY A 156 -3.76 -17.51 -12.65
C GLY A 156 -2.87 -18.73 -12.94
N ASP A 157 -2.39 -19.36 -11.86
CA ASP A 157 -1.55 -20.57 -11.74
C ASP A 157 -0.01 -20.37 -11.86
N ASP A 158 0.50 -19.95 -13.02
CA ASP A 158 1.93 -20.07 -13.39
C ASP A 158 2.36 -18.90 -14.31
N GLY A 159 2.32 -17.65 -13.82
CA GLY A 159 2.60 -16.43 -14.61
C GLY A 159 2.59 -15.18 -13.72
N ASP A 160 2.96 -14.01 -14.26
CA ASP A 160 2.62 -12.73 -13.60
C ASP A 160 1.24 -12.31 -14.16
N ASP A 161 0.18 -12.63 -13.42
CA ASP A 161 -1.20 -12.68 -13.88
C ASP A 161 -2.01 -11.46 -13.42
N LEU A 162 -3.09 -11.14 -14.14
CA LEU A 162 -3.91 -9.95 -13.88
C LEU A 162 -5.41 -10.28 -13.76
N LEU A 163 -5.98 -10.05 -12.58
CA LEU A 163 -7.42 -9.91 -12.40
C LEU A 163 -7.77 -8.41 -12.31
N ASP A 164 -8.48 -7.91 -13.32
CA ASP A 164 -9.05 -6.56 -13.33
C ASP A 164 -10.56 -6.63 -13.07
N GLY A 165 -10.93 -6.61 -11.78
CA GLY A 165 -12.29 -6.55 -11.28
C GLY A 165 -12.84 -5.14 -11.09
N SER A 166 -12.15 -4.07 -11.53
CA SER A 166 -12.44 -2.69 -11.09
C SER A 166 -13.84 -2.15 -11.47
N ASN A 167 -14.61 -2.89 -12.27
CA ASN A 167 -15.97 -2.55 -12.69
C ASN A 167 -16.98 -3.67 -12.34
N ALA A 168 -16.52 -4.72 -11.64
CA ALA A 168 -17.31 -5.88 -11.26
C ALA A 168 -18.27 -5.56 -10.11
N LYS A 169 -19.42 -6.24 -10.14
CA LYS A 169 -20.48 -6.20 -9.12
C LYS A 169 -20.99 -7.59 -8.74
N ALA A 170 -20.35 -8.63 -9.28
CA ALA A 170 -20.39 -9.98 -8.76
C ALA A 170 -19.17 -10.13 -7.85
N SER A 171 -19.29 -10.92 -6.78
CA SER A 171 -18.15 -11.18 -5.89
C SER A 171 -17.02 -11.86 -6.66
N LEU A 172 -15.78 -11.59 -6.26
CA LEU A 172 -14.58 -12.12 -6.90
C LEU A 172 -13.78 -13.00 -5.94
N HIS A 173 -13.34 -14.16 -6.44
CA HIS A 173 -12.29 -14.96 -5.82
C HIS A 173 -11.07 -14.99 -6.74
N GLY A 174 -10.05 -14.19 -6.45
CA GLY A 174 -8.82 -14.11 -7.24
C GLY A 174 -7.69 -14.89 -6.58
N TYR A 175 -7.10 -15.85 -7.29
CA TYR A 175 -5.93 -16.61 -6.87
C TYR A 175 -4.80 -16.41 -7.90
N GLY A 176 -3.73 -15.71 -7.53
CA GLY A 176 -2.55 -15.55 -8.39
C GLY A 176 -1.79 -16.87 -8.56
N ASN A 177 -1.21 -17.34 -7.45
CA ASN A 177 -0.50 -18.59 -7.16
C ASN A 177 1.02 -18.58 -7.31
N LYS A 178 1.59 -18.15 -8.45
CA LYS A 178 3.05 -18.10 -8.70
C LYS A 178 3.41 -17.10 -9.78
N GLY A 179 4.10 -16.05 -9.36
CA GLY A 179 4.57 -14.95 -10.17
C GLY A 179 4.19 -13.64 -9.48
N ASN A 180 4.53 -12.51 -10.07
CA ASN A 180 4.23 -11.23 -9.44
C ASN A 180 2.82 -10.77 -9.86
N ASP A 181 1.79 -11.26 -9.17
CA ASP A 181 0.40 -11.15 -9.59
C ASP A 181 -0.22 -9.78 -9.25
N THR A 182 -1.22 -9.36 -10.02
CA THR A 182 -2.00 -8.15 -9.75
C THR A 182 -3.48 -8.49 -9.69
N LEU A 183 -4.07 -8.37 -8.50
CA LEU A 183 -5.46 -8.73 -8.24
C LEU A 183 -6.23 -7.52 -7.75
N VAL A 184 -7.23 -7.09 -8.53
CA VAL A 184 -8.09 -5.95 -8.23
C VAL A 184 -9.53 -6.43 -8.13
N GLY A 185 -10.16 -6.20 -6.98
CA GLY A 185 -11.59 -6.45 -6.76
C GLY A 185 -12.50 -5.32 -7.28
N GLY A 186 -13.75 -5.30 -6.85
CA GLY A 186 -14.85 -4.53 -7.46
C GLY A 186 -15.67 -3.63 -6.53
N GLU A 187 -16.99 -3.64 -6.73
CA GLU A 187 -17.98 -2.92 -5.89
C GLU A 187 -18.62 -3.82 -4.80
N THR A 188 -18.14 -5.05 -4.65
CA THR A 188 -18.68 -6.08 -3.75
C THR A 188 -17.60 -6.69 -2.89
N ARG A 189 -18.01 -7.32 -1.79
CA ARG A 189 -17.13 -8.16 -0.99
C ARG A 189 -16.46 -9.24 -1.85
N ASP A 190 -15.15 -9.16 -1.91
CA ASP A 190 -14.28 -10.04 -2.66
C ASP A 190 -13.31 -10.78 -1.72
N THR A 191 -12.57 -11.76 -2.24
CA THR A 191 -11.43 -12.36 -1.52
C THR A 191 -10.31 -12.65 -2.50
N LEU A 192 -9.13 -12.11 -2.19
CA LEU A 192 -7.96 -12.15 -3.05
C LEU A 192 -6.81 -12.85 -2.33
N TRP A 193 -6.12 -13.72 -3.07
CA TRP A 193 -4.94 -14.46 -2.65
C TRP A 193 -3.86 -14.24 -3.70
N GLY A 194 -2.75 -13.59 -3.34
CA GLY A 194 -1.57 -13.48 -4.18
C GLY A 194 -0.96 -14.86 -4.44
N GLY A 195 0.02 -15.26 -3.65
CA GLY A 195 0.38 -16.66 -3.48
C GLY A 195 1.86 -16.91 -3.23
N GLN A 196 2.69 -16.63 -4.23
CA GLN A 196 4.15 -16.80 -4.23
C GLN A 196 4.77 -15.77 -5.16
N ASP A 197 5.88 -15.17 -4.71
CA ASP A 197 6.57 -14.05 -5.34
C ASP A 197 5.84 -12.71 -5.04
N GLU A 198 6.20 -11.57 -5.62
CA GLU A 198 5.81 -10.24 -5.08
C GLU A 198 4.47 -9.74 -5.68
N ASP A 199 3.40 -9.77 -4.90
CA ASP A 199 2.02 -9.55 -5.36
C ASP A 199 1.45 -8.14 -5.06
N LEU A 200 0.49 -7.69 -5.87
CA LEU A 200 -0.29 -6.46 -5.66
C LEU A 200 -1.79 -6.76 -5.54
N LEU A 201 -2.35 -6.60 -4.34
CA LEU A 201 -3.77 -6.85 -4.06
C LEU A 201 -4.52 -5.55 -3.74
N ARG A 202 -5.70 -5.36 -4.33
CA ARG A 202 -6.60 -4.25 -4.05
C ARG A 202 -8.04 -4.73 -3.87
N GLY A 203 -8.64 -4.47 -2.71
CA GLY A 203 -10.01 -4.88 -2.37
C GLY A 203 -11.05 -4.21 -3.26
N GLY A 204 -11.32 -2.92 -3.02
CA GLY A 204 -12.16 -2.09 -3.87
C GLY A 204 -13.24 -1.33 -3.09
N ASN A 205 -14.38 -1.97 -2.86
CA ASN A 205 -15.46 -1.43 -2.03
C ASN A 205 -16.23 -2.55 -1.32
N GLU A 206 -16.81 -2.22 -0.16
CA GLU A 206 -17.40 -3.15 0.81
C GLU A 206 -16.31 -3.89 1.60
N VAL A 207 -16.65 -4.95 2.34
CA VAL A 207 -15.72 -5.60 3.28
C VAL A 207 -14.98 -6.75 2.61
N ASP A 208 -13.74 -6.50 2.24
CA ASP A 208 -12.87 -7.39 1.48
C ASP A 208 -11.93 -8.20 2.37
N ARG A 209 -11.26 -9.18 1.75
CA ARG A 209 -10.26 -10.02 2.41
C ARG A 209 -9.08 -10.29 1.49
N LEU A 210 -7.91 -9.79 1.86
CA LEU A 210 -6.69 -9.86 1.06
C LEU A 210 -5.65 -10.73 1.79
N LEU A 211 -4.99 -11.63 1.07
CA LEU A 211 -3.91 -12.48 1.57
C LEU A 211 -2.74 -12.44 0.58
N GLY A 212 -1.58 -11.90 0.98
CA GLY A 212 -0.36 -11.95 0.16
C GLY A 212 0.23 -13.35 0.07
N ASN A 213 0.48 -13.95 1.24
CA ASN A 213 0.96 -15.32 1.53
C ASN A 213 2.49 -15.53 1.52
N MET A 214 3.19 -15.41 0.39
CA MET A 214 4.64 -15.66 0.29
C MET A 214 5.30 -14.71 -0.71
N GLY A 215 5.74 -13.56 -0.25
CA GLY A 215 6.24 -12.50 -1.10
C GLY A 215 6.61 -11.29 -0.28
N ASN A 216 7.07 -10.24 -0.95
CA ASN A 216 7.07 -8.91 -0.37
C ASN A 216 5.89 -8.19 -1.03
N ASP A 217 4.71 -8.34 -0.43
CA ASP A 217 3.43 -8.06 -1.07
C ASP A 217 2.95 -6.64 -0.78
N THR A 218 2.18 -6.05 -1.70
CA THR A 218 1.52 -4.75 -1.50
C THR A 218 0.01 -4.93 -1.44
N LEU A 219 -0.60 -4.58 -0.31
CA LEU A 219 -2.02 -4.82 -0.05
C LEU A 219 -2.74 -3.51 0.29
N ILE A 220 -3.85 -3.24 -0.41
CA ILE A 220 -4.68 -2.05 -0.21
C ILE A 220 -6.14 -2.48 -0.08
N GLY A 221 -6.80 -2.16 1.04
CA GLY A 221 -8.24 -2.44 1.19
C GLY A 221 -9.09 -1.66 0.17
N ASP A 222 -8.72 -0.39 -0.07
CA ASP A 222 -9.63 0.62 -0.60
C ASP A 222 -10.86 0.73 0.34
N LYS A 223 -12.11 0.82 -0.13
CA LYS A 223 -13.24 1.25 0.74
C LYS A 223 -13.96 0.13 1.48
N GLY A 224 -13.50 -0.22 2.68
CA GLY A 224 -14.13 -1.26 3.50
C GLY A 224 -13.96 -1.13 5.01
N ASP A 225 -14.20 -2.23 5.72
CA ASP A 225 -13.71 -2.48 7.07
C ASP A 225 -13.00 -3.85 6.96
N ASP A 226 -11.81 -3.85 6.34
CA ASP A 226 -11.25 -5.00 5.62
C ASP A 226 -10.43 -5.97 6.48
N GLU A 227 -10.20 -7.17 5.96
CA GLU A 227 -9.27 -8.15 6.53
C GLU A 227 -8.02 -8.30 5.65
N ILE A 228 -6.93 -7.61 5.99
CA ILE A 228 -5.66 -7.61 5.26
C ILE A 228 -4.61 -8.47 6.00
N PHE A 229 -4.02 -9.43 5.28
CA PHE A 229 -2.93 -10.28 5.77
C PHE A 229 -1.79 -10.28 4.75
N GLY A 230 -0.58 -9.88 5.15
CA GLY A 230 0.64 -10.03 4.36
C GLY A 230 1.02 -11.51 4.24
N GLY A 231 2.02 -11.97 4.98
CA GLY A 231 2.27 -13.40 5.18
C GLY A 231 3.70 -13.74 5.56
N LEU A 232 4.53 -14.00 4.56
CA LEU A 232 5.94 -14.38 4.71
C LEU A 232 6.79 -13.56 3.73
N GLY A 233 7.59 -12.65 4.26
CA GLY A 233 8.37 -11.66 3.52
C GLY A 233 8.07 -10.27 4.04
N ASP A 234 8.68 -9.23 3.46
CA ASP A 234 8.57 -7.87 3.99
C ASP A 234 7.42 -7.13 3.28
N ASP A 235 6.24 -7.09 3.91
CA ASP A 235 4.98 -6.66 3.29
C ASP A 235 4.63 -5.18 3.51
N LEU A 236 3.93 -4.57 2.55
CA LEU A 236 3.42 -3.21 2.59
C LEU A 236 1.88 -3.17 2.63
N LEU A 237 1.32 -2.75 3.76
CA LEU A 237 -0.11 -2.68 4.00
C LEU A 237 -0.54 -1.20 3.99
N ILE A 238 -1.29 -0.78 2.96
CA ILE A 238 -1.59 0.64 2.72
C ILE A 238 -3.04 0.98 3.12
N TRP A 239 -3.17 2.04 3.90
CA TRP A 239 -4.42 2.73 4.20
C TRP A 239 -4.45 4.12 3.57
N ASN A 240 -5.58 4.49 2.95
CA ASN A 240 -5.77 5.82 2.37
C ASN A 240 -7.00 6.52 2.96
N ASN A 241 -6.98 7.86 2.94
CA ASN A 241 -8.08 8.66 3.46
C ASN A 241 -9.43 8.37 2.78
N GLY A 242 -10.24 7.58 3.47
CA GLY A 242 -11.58 7.20 3.04
C GLY A 242 -11.80 5.69 2.98
N ASP A 243 -10.75 4.89 3.18
CA ASP A 243 -10.76 3.42 3.10
C ASP A 243 -11.68 2.82 4.18
N GLY A 244 -11.23 2.75 5.44
CA GLY A 244 -12.13 2.54 6.59
C GLY A 244 -11.46 2.02 7.86
N SER A 245 -12.10 1.11 8.61
CA SER A 245 -11.61 0.62 9.91
C SER A 245 -11.12 -0.82 9.85
N ASP A 246 -9.93 -1.00 9.29
CA ASP A 246 -9.47 -2.33 8.88
C ASP A 246 -8.74 -3.11 9.97
N PHE A 247 -8.71 -4.42 9.76
CA PHE A 247 -7.82 -5.35 10.42
C PHE A 247 -6.61 -5.60 9.52
N MET A 248 -5.42 -5.35 10.04
CA MET A 248 -4.16 -5.56 9.31
C MET A 248 -3.22 -6.46 10.09
N LYS A 249 -2.49 -7.29 9.36
CA LYS A 249 -1.45 -8.15 9.92
C LYS A 249 -0.36 -8.40 8.89
N GLY A 250 0.90 -8.10 9.23
CA GLY A 250 2.07 -8.47 8.42
C GLY A 250 2.35 -9.97 8.57
N ALA A 251 3.07 -10.33 9.63
CA ALA A 251 3.30 -11.65 10.24
C ALA A 251 4.78 -12.05 10.38
N GLU A 252 5.46 -12.52 9.34
CA GLU A 252 6.89 -12.84 9.42
C GLU A 252 7.71 -12.17 8.31
N GLY A 253 8.21 -10.98 8.62
CA GLY A 253 9.11 -10.17 7.79
C GLY A 253 9.64 -8.95 8.55
N LEU A 254 9.85 -7.87 7.80
CA LEU A 254 9.84 -6.50 8.29
C LEU A 254 8.65 -5.78 7.65
N ASP A 255 7.50 -5.84 8.29
CA ASP A 255 6.24 -5.40 7.69
C ASP A 255 5.97 -3.93 8.00
N THR A 256 5.42 -3.22 7.01
CA THR A 256 5.14 -1.78 7.08
C THR A 256 3.64 -1.50 6.90
N VAL A 257 3.04 -0.76 7.83
CA VAL A 257 1.74 -0.10 7.61
C VAL A 257 1.95 1.34 7.18
N GLN A 258 1.53 1.66 5.95
CA GLN A 258 1.52 3.03 5.43
C GLN A 258 0.12 3.64 5.61
N VAL A 259 0.04 4.84 6.19
CA VAL A 259 -1.20 5.61 6.36
C VAL A 259 -1.09 6.92 5.59
N ASN A 260 -1.99 7.12 4.62
CA ASN A 260 -2.08 8.34 3.82
C ASN A 260 -3.28 9.19 4.27
N GLY A 261 -3.00 10.33 4.89
CA GLY A 261 -3.96 11.31 5.38
C GLY A 261 -4.70 12.11 4.29
N ALA A 262 -5.36 13.19 4.71
CA ALA A 262 -6.13 14.04 3.83
C ALA A 262 -5.25 15.08 3.10
N ILE A 263 -5.51 15.28 1.80
CA ILE A 263 -4.73 16.17 0.91
C ILE A 263 -5.06 17.67 1.11
N GLY A 264 -5.25 18.15 2.35
CA GLY A 264 -5.54 19.58 2.61
C GLY A 264 -6.57 19.91 3.70
N ASP A 265 -6.98 18.95 4.53
CA ASP A 265 -7.70 19.18 5.78
C ASP A 265 -6.91 18.43 6.87
N GLY A 266 -6.29 19.12 7.84
CA GLY A 266 -5.40 18.46 8.81
C GLY A 266 -6.11 17.40 9.66
N ASP A 267 -5.47 16.24 9.81
CA ASP A 267 -5.90 15.06 10.54
C ASP A 267 -5.35 15.06 12.00
N GLU A 268 -6.08 14.45 12.93
CA GLU A 268 -5.69 14.29 14.34
C GLU A 268 -5.51 12.78 14.63
N PHE A 269 -4.30 12.28 14.44
CA PHE A 269 -3.93 10.88 14.57
C PHE A 269 -3.41 10.50 15.96
N SER A 270 -3.65 9.25 16.34
CA SER A 270 -3.10 8.66 17.57
C SER A 270 -2.71 7.20 17.37
N LEU A 271 -1.52 6.84 17.82
CA LEU A 271 -0.91 5.51 17.73
C LEU A 271 -0.66 4.97 19.15
N GLU A 272 -1.40 3.93 19.56
CA GLU A 272 -1.31 3.35 20.91
C GLU A 272 -1.25 1.81 20.93
N ALA A 273 -0.62 1.25 21.97
CA ALA A 273 -0.62 -0.19 22.20
C ALA A 273 -1.97 -0.72 22.74
N ASN A 274 -2.49 -1.76 22.11
CA ASN A 274 -3.79 -2.38 22.39
C ASN A 274 -3.64 -3.90 22.66
N GLY A 275 -2.97 -4.25 23.76
CA GLY A 275 -3.01 -5.61 24.32
C GLY A 275 -2.17 -6.67 23.61
N GLY A 276 -1.04 -6.27 23.01
CA GLY A 276 -0.21 -7.07 22.11
C GLY A 276 -0.20 -6.50 20.69
N ASN A 277 -1.27 -5.81 20.33
CA ASN A 277 -1.49 -5.22 19.02
C ASN A 277 -1.24 -3.71 19.04
N VAL A 278 -1.26 -3.08 17.88
CA VAL A 278 -1.33 -1.64 17.71
C VAL A 278 -2.75 -1.20 17.38
N ARG A 279 -3.13 0.00 17.85
CA ARG A 279 -4.33 0.71 17.45
C ARG A 279 -3.93 2.08 16.91
N PHE A 280 -4.11 2.28 15.61
CA PHE A 280 -4.02 3.59 14.97
C PHE A 280 -5.42 4.17 14.83
N GLN A 281 -5.60 5.48 15.00
CA GLN A 281 -6.90 6.15 14.88
C GLN A 281 -6.78 7.55 14.31
N ARG A 282 -7.86 8.03 13.68
CA ARG A 282 -8.13 9.46 13.49
C ARG A 282 -9.28 9.95 14.37
N ASN A 283 -9.12 11.14 14.96
CA ASN A 283 -9.95 11.67 16.04
C ASN A 283 -10.82 12.88 15.67
N ASN A 284 -10.54 13.57 14.55
CA ASN A 284 -11.19 14.83 14.15
C ASN A 284 -12.09 14.72 12.90
N LEU A 285 -11.57 14.14 11.81
CA LEU A 285 -12.23 13.90 10.53
C LEU A 285 -12.58 12.41 10.41
N GLY A 286 -13.41 12.04 9.42
CA GLY A 286 -14.01 10.71 9.19
C GLY A 286 -13.43 9.59 10.04
N LEU A 287 -14.02 9.37 11.23
CA LEU A 287 -13.41 8.58 12.31
C LEU A 287 -13.24 7.12 11.89
N PHE A 288 -12.01 6.62 12.01
CA PHE A 288 -11.67 5.21 11.80
C PHE A 288 -10.71 4.72 12.89
N ALA A 289 -10.52 3.41 12.96
CA ALA A 289 -9.48 2.82 13.78
C ALA A 289 -8.96 1.53 13.13
N LEU A 290 -7.64 1.47 12.92
CA LEU A 290 -6.95 0.27 12.44
C LEU A 290 -6.61 -0.61 13.64
N ASN A 291 -6.71 -1.93 13.46
CA ASN A 291 -6.26 -2.92 14.43
C ASN A 291 -5.14 -3.74 13.78
N VAL A 292 -3.90 -3.37 14.11
CA VAL A 292 -2.69 -3.86 13.43
C VAL A 292 -1.96 -4.85 14.35
N GLN A 293 -1.45 -5.95 13.80
CA GLN A 293 -0.74 -7.01 14.53
C GLN A 293 0.50 -7.43 13.76
N GLU A 294 1.60 -7.77 14.45
CA GLU A 294 2.79 -8.37 13.81
C GLU A 294 3.24 -7.49 12.62
N VAL A 295 3.63 -6.24 12.94
CA VAL A 295 4.08 -5.17 12.03
C VAL A 295 5.16 -4.36 12.75
N GLU A 296 6.31 -4.20 12.11
CA GLU A 296 7.51 -3.60 12.68
C GLU A 296 7.63 -2.10 12.38
N ALA A 297 7.03 -1.61 11.28
CA ALA A 297 7.12 -0.21 10.86
C ALA A 297 5.75 0.45 10.63
N PHE A 298 5.64 1.72 11.01
CA PHE A 298 4.56 2.61 10.59
C PHE A 298 5.12 3.77 9.78
N GLU A 299 4.52 4.06 8.62
CA GLU A 299 4.78 5.26 7.81
C GLU A 299 3.50 6.10 7.75
N ILE A 300 3.50 7.29 8.33
CA ILE A 300 2.30 8.11 8.52
C ILE A 300 2.48 9.45 7.81
N ASN A 301 1.72 9.67 6.74
CA ASN A 301 1.82 10.86 5.90
C ASN A 301 0.57 11.75 6.12
N GLY A 302 0.73 12.94 6.71
CA GLY A 302 -0.33 13.94 6.85
C GLY A 302 -0.79 14.46 5.49
N ASN A 303 0.17 14.83 4.65
CA ASN A 303 0.07 15.45 3.31
C ASN A 303 -0.26 16.94 3.34
N GLY A 304 -1.21 17.40 4.17
CA GLY A 304 -1.42 18.84 4.34
C GLY A 304 -2.73 19.31 4.95
N GLY A 305 -2.70 20.56 5.39
CA GLY A 305 -3.48 21.03 6.53
C GLY A 305 -2.66 20.90 7.82
N ASP A 306 -3.08 21.53 8.90
CA ASP A 306 -2.36 21.46 10.19
C ASP A 306 -2.59 20.06 10.82
N ASP A 307 -1.66 19.13 10.57
CA ASP A 307 -1.71 17.72 10.94
C ASP A 307 -1.16 17.47 12.36
N SER A 308 -1.66 16.42 13.03
CA SER A 308 -1.17 16.05 14.35
C SER A 308 -1.07 14.54 14.56
N LEU A 309 0.04 14.08 15.12
CA LEU A 309 0.26 12.70 15.54
C LEU A 309 0.67 12.65 17.02
N THR A 310 -0.03 11.83 17.80
CA THR A 310 0.42 11.44 19.14
C THR A 310 0.83 9.97 19.15
N VAL A 311 2.07 9.68 19.57
CA VAL A 311 2.60 8.33 19.73
C VAL A 311 2.73 8.01 21.21
N GLU A 312 1.88 7.09 21.67
CA GLU A 312 1.90 6.56 23.03
C GLU A 312 2.90 5.39 23.16
N ASN A 313 3.08 4.87 24.37
CA ASN A 313 4.01 3.76 24.62
C ASN A 313 3.69 2.49 23.80
N LEU A 314 4.67 1.99 23.03
CA LEU A 314 4.55 0.80 22.17
C LEU A 314 5.31 -0.45 22.69
N ASP A 315 5.88 -0.44 23.91
CA ASP A 315 6.70 -1.53 24.54
C ASP A 315 6.04 -2.94 24.54
N SER A 316 4.76 -3.04 24.21
CA SER A 316 3.98 -4.29 24.22
C SER A 316 3.48 -4.71 22.83
N THR A 317 4.05 -4.13 21.78
CA THR A 317 3.79 -4.42 20.37
C THR A 317 5.09 -4.79 19.65
N ASP A 318 5.01 -5.14 18.37
CA ASP A 318 6.17 -5.52 17.56
C ASP A 318 6.81 -4.31 16.82
N VAL A 319 6.28 -3.08 16.99
CA VAL A 319 6.76 -1.88 16.26
C VAL A 319 8.16 -1.46 16.72
N GLU A 320 9.10 -1.48 15.77
CA GLU A 320 10.49 -1.07 15.93
C GLU A 320 10.75 0.38 15.46
N ILE A 321 9.93 0.95 14.57
CA ILE A 321 10.07 2.33 14.08
C ILE A 321 8.73 2.99 13.73
N VAL A 322 8.63 4.31 13.94
CA VAL A 322 7.52 5.14 13.44
C VAL A 322 8.09 6.30 12.61
N ALA A 323 7.69 6.36 11.35
CA ALA A 323 7.96 7.48 10.45
C ALA A 323 6.73 8.40 10.34
N PHE A 324 6.96 9.71 10.35
CA PHE A 324 5.94 10.74 10.18
C PHE A 324 6.41 11.80 9.16
N ASP A 325 5.56 12.12 8.20
CA ASP A 325 5.72 13.22 7.24
C ASP A 325 4.50 14.13 7.42
N GLY A 326 4.69 15.36 7.91
CA GLY A 326 3.63 16.35 8.11
C GLY A 326 3.04 16.81 6.77
N GLY A 327 3.83 17.57 6.01
CA GLY A 327 3.53 17.99 4.64
C GLY A 327 3.27 19.49 4.53
N ASP A 328 2.17 19.89 3.87
CA ASP A 328 1.77 21.30 3.76
C ASP A 328 0.97 21.76 5.01
N GLY A 329 1.62 22.10 6.13
CA GLY A 329 0.90 22.37 7.39
C GLY A 329 1.72 23.04 8.48
N ASN A 330 1.06 23.39 9.59
CA ASN A 330 1.71 23.76 10.85
C ASN A 330 1.54 22.58 11.82
N ASP A 331 2.47 21.64 11.77
CA ASP A 331 2.24 20.26 12.18
C ASP A 331 2.77 19.94 13.59
N PHE A 332 2.15 18.95 14.24
CA PHE A 332 2.41 18.64 15.65
C PHE A 332 2.60 17.14 15.92
N LEU A 333 3.83 16.75 16.26
CA LEU A 333 4.16 15.42 16.75
C LEU A 333 4.45 15.43 18.26
N ASP A 334 3.75 14.58 19.01
CA ASP A 334 4.06 14.24 20.41
C ASP A 334 4.34 12.75 20.56
N ALA A 335 5.61 12.37 20.53
CA ALA A 335 6.09 11.02 20.83
C ALA A 335 6.71 10.90 22.25
N SER A 336 6.49 11.89 23.12
CA SER A 336 7.16 11.99 24.44
C SER A 336 6.86 10.85 25.42
N ASN A 337 5.90 9.96 25.08
CA ASN A 337 5.51 8.81 25.88
C ASN A 337 6.04 7.46 25.35
N THR A 338 6.79 7.44 24.25
CA THR A 338 7.38 6.21 23.67
C THR A 338 8.91 6.14 23.81
N ASN A 339 9.46 4.95 23.54
CA ASN A 339 10.89 4.64 23.37
C ASN A 339 11.18 4.00 22.01
N THR A 340 10.15 3.79 21.17
CA THR A 340 10.30 3.42 19.77
C THR A 340 10.96 4.59 19.03
N PRO A 341 12.06 4.35 18.28
CA PRO A 341 12.67 5.34 17.42
C PRO A 341 11.67 6.02 16.48
N ILE A 342 11.78 7.34 16.41
CA ILE A 342 10.98 8.23 15.57
C ILE A 342 11.83 8.76 14.42
N PHE A 343 11.29 8.70 13.21
CA PHE A 343 11.77 9.49 12.07
C PHE A 343 10.68 10.49 11.70
N ALA A 344 10.90 11.79 11.85
CA ALA A 344 9.89 12.80 11.57
C ALA A 344 10.42 13.89 10.63
N ASP A 345 9.62 14.26 9.63
CA ASP A 345 9.77 15.45 8.81
C ASP A 345 8.52 16.34 8.99
N GLY A 346 8.72 17.61 9.31
CA GLY A 346 7.64 18.60 9.45
C GLY A 346 7.07 19.01 8.10
N GLY A 347 7.92 19.07 7.07
CA GLY A 347 7.52 19.57 5.76
C GLY A 347 7.55 21.10 5.70
N ALA A 348 6.39 21.76 5.70
CA ALA A 348 6.25 23.16 5.31
C ALA A 348 5.27 24.00 6.15
N GLY A 349 5.69 24.36 7.37
CA GLY A 349 5.11 25.46 8.14
C GLY A 349 5.92 25.75 9.40
N ASP A 350 5.30 26.35 10.44
CA ASP A 350 5.99 26.51 11.73
C ASP A 350 5.66 25.28 12.61
N ASP A 351 6.55 24.29 12.60
CA ASP A 351 6.26 22.93 13.08
C ASP A 351 6.75 22.66 14.50
N ILE A 352 6.16 21.65 15.16
CA ILE A 352 6.57 21.21 16.51
C ILE A 352 6.71 19.68 16.52
N LEU A 353 7.96 19.22 16.54
CA LEU A 353 8.30 17.80 16.58
C LEU A 353 8.94 17.44 17.92
N ILE A 354 8.26 16.59 18.69
CA ILE A 354 8.71 16.10 19.99
C ILE A 354 8.93 14.59 19.88
N GLY A 355 10.20 14.18 19.94
CA GLY A 355 10.61 12.78 20.09
C GLY A 355 10.29 12.20 21.46
N GLY A 356 10.89 11.06 21.77
CA GLY A 356 10.57 10.25 22.94
C GLY A 356 11.79 9.94 23.79
N SER A 357 12.04 8.64 23.93
CA SER A 357 13.21 8.08 24.63
C SER A 357 13.93 7.00 23.82
N GLY A 358 13.73 7.04 22.50
CA GLY A 358 14.47 6.28 21.49
C GLY A 358 15.70 7.06 21.01
N ASP A 359 16.41 6.54 20.00
CA ASP A 359 17.39 7.34 19.25
C ASP A 359 16.63 7.94 18.04
N ASP A 360 16.21 9.21 18.14
CA ASP A 360 15.23 9.81 17.21
C ASP A 360 15.91 10.66 16.12
N THR A 361 15.21 10.87 14.99
CA THR A 361 15.64 11.76 13.89
C THR A 361 14.50 12.69 13.53
N LEU A 362 14.69 14.00 13.74
CA LEU A 362 13.67 15.02 13.54
C LEU A 362 14.17 16.09 12.56
N VAL A 363 13.38 16.35 11.52
CA VAL A 363 13.63 17.33 10.46
C VAL A 363 12.51 18.37 10.50
N GLY A 364 12.86 19.65 10.68
CA GLY A 364 11.87 20.73 10.76
C GLY A 364 11.29 21.13 9.42
N GLY A 365 12.08 21.03 8.34
CA GLY A 365 11.65 21.45 7.01
C GLY A 365 11.68 22.97 6.84
N ALA A 366 10.55 23.56 6.46
CA ALA A 366 10.47 24.92 5.95
C ALA A 366 9.55 25.86 6.77
N GLY A 367 9.99 26.25 7.97
CA GLY A 367 9.45 27.41 8.68
C GLY A 367 10.14 27.67 10.01
N ALA A 368 9.39 28.13 11.02
CA ALA A 368 9.91 28.50 12.34
C ALA A 368 9.68 27.39 13.40
N ASP A 369 10.55 26.39 13.40
CA ASP A 369 10.28 25.07 13.99
C ASP A 369 10.78 24.91 15.44
N LEU A 370 10.15 23.99 16.17
CA LEU A 370 10.59 23.51 17.48
C LEU A 370 10.82 22.00 17.44
N LEU A 371 12.08 21.60 17.59
CA LEU A 371 12.52 20.21 17.56
C LEU A 371 13.07 19.83 18.93
N ILE A 372 12.45 18.83 19.57
CA ILE A 372 12.82 18.32 20.89
C ILE A 372 13.11 16.83 20.75
N GLY A 373 14.37 16.42 20.89
CA GLY A 373 14.79 15.01 20.82
C GLY A 373 14.22 14.20 21.98
N GLY A 374 14.80 14.35 23.17
CA GLY A 374 14.22 13.88 24.42
C GLY A 374 15.22 13.14 25.30
N ALA A 375 15.35 11.83 25.09
CA ALA A 375 16.38 11.04 25.75
C ALA A 375 16.86 9.93 24.83
N GLY A 376 18.04 10.09 24.24
CA GLY A 376 18.47 9.24 23.15
C GLY A 376 19.90 9.53 22.73
N ASN A 377 20.13 9.45 21.43
CA ASN A 377 21.29 10.02 20.75
C ASN A 377 20.73 10.64 19.47
N ASP A 378 20.09 11.79 19.62
CA ASP A 378 19.10 12.25 18.65
C ASP A 378 19.74 13.04 17.50
N ILE A 379 19.09 13.05 16.34
CA ILE A 379 19.50 13.83 15.17
C ILE A 379 18.47 14.94 14.95
N LEU A 380 18.92 16.20 15.04
CA LEU A 380 18.06 17.37 14.89
C LEU A 380 18.50 18.19 13.66
N ILE A 381 17.63 18.28 12.66
CA ILE A 381 17.84 19.02 11.41
C ILE A 381 16.80 20.13 11.32
N GLY A 382 17.16 21.34 11.73
CA GLY A 382 16.20 22.45 11.80
C GLY A 382 15.91 23.17 10.48
N GLY A 383 16.14 22.59 9.31
CA GLY A 383 15.90 23.31 8.05
C GLY A 383 15.99 22.40 6.82
N ASP A 384 15.28 22.80 5.77
CA ASP A 384 15.17 22.06 4.50
C ASP A 384 16.50 21.93 3.73
N PHE A 385 16.59 20.86 2.96
CA PHE A 385 17.66 20.53 2.05
C PHE A 385 17.62 21.33 0.74
N ASP A 386 16.46 21.86 0.31
CA ASP A 386 16.24 22.43 -1.02
C ASP A 386 15.95 23.96 -1.07
N ASP A 387 15.50 24.64 0.00
CA ASP A 387 15.25 26.11 -0.01
C ASP A 387 16.23 26.97 0.85
N PRO A 388 17.15 27.73 0.22
CA PRO A 388 17.97 28.74 0.91
C PRO A 388 17.22 30.09 1.05
N ALA A 389 16.09 30.12 1.78
CA ALA A 389 15.19 31.28 1.92
C ALA A 389 14.09 31.07 3.01
N ILE A 390 13.60 32.02 3.83
CA ILE A 390 14.02 33.40 4.17
C ILE A 390 13.64 33.74 5.64
N GLY A 391 14.60 33.73 6.57
CA GLY A 391 14.51 34.46 7.84
C GLY A 391 13.60 33.88 8.93
N VAL A 392 13.84 32.62 9.28
CA VAL A 392 13.18 31.86 10.35
C VAL A 392 14.14 31.46 11.49
N ILE A 393 13.64 31.19 12.70
CA ILE A 393 14.48 30.87 13.86
C ILE A 393 14.03 29.55 14.46
N ASN A 394 14.86 28.52 14.25
CA ASN A 394 14.49 27.14 14.56
C ASN A 394 15.15 26.72 15.87
N THR A 395 14.37 26.13 16.77
CA THR A 395 14.80 25.82 18.15
C THR A 395 15.02 24.33 18.28
N LEU A 396 16.27 23.94 18.55
CA LEU A 396 16.72 22.55 18.66
C LEU A 396 17.08 22.26 20.11
N GLU A 397 16.44 21.27 20.74
CA GLU A 397 16.66 20.87 22.13
C GLU A 397 16.87 19.34 22.20
N GLY A 398 18.11 18.89 22.38
CA GLY A 398 18.46 17.46 22.37
C GLY A 398 18.04 16.73 23.66
N ASN A 399 18.19 17.40 24.81
CA ASN A 399 17.97 16.91 26.16
C ASN A 399 18.98 15.84 26.65
N ASP A 400 18.53 14.64 27.01
CA ASP A 400 19.28 13.66 27.82
C ASP A 400 20.00 12.65 26.91
N GLY A 401 21.04 13.07 26.17
CA GLY A 401 21.63 12.22 25.13
C GLY A 401 23.11 12.44 24.78
N SER A 402 23.43 12.24 23.50
CA SER A 402 24.71 12.57 22.86
C SER A 402 24.38 12.98 21.44
N ASP A 403 23.81 14.17 21.33
CA ASP A 403 22.91 14.50 20.22
C ASP A 403 23.66 15.20 19.08
N SER A 404 23.07 15.19 17.89
CA SER A 404 23.69 15.61 16.64
C SER A 404 22.87 16.72 15.99
N TYR A 405 23.37 17.94 16.10
CA TYR A 405 22.75 19.14 15.53
C TYR A 405 23.31 19.37 14.12
N ILE A 406 22.52 19.08 13.10
CA ILE A 406 22.95 19.17 11.69
C ILE A 406 22.57 20.54 11.13
N LEU A 407 23.57 21.35 10.80
CA LEU A 407 23.40 22.72 10.28
C LEU A 407 23.77 22.84 8.79
N ALA A 408 24.24 21.75 8.18
CA ALA A 408 24.69 21.66 6.80
C ALA A 408 24.78 20.20 6.34
N ASN A 409 24.88 19.99 5.04
CA ASN A 409 25.33 18.73 4.42
C ASN A 409 26.56 18.99 3.52
N GLU A 410 27.05 17.99 2.77
CA GLU A 410 28.22 18.13 1.86
C GLU A 410 28.11 19.29 0.83
N ASN A 411 26.88 19.73 0.49
CA ASN A 411 26.61 20.68 -0.59
C ASN A 411 26.08 22.05 -0.13
N ILE A 412 25.33 22.09 0.97
CA ILE A 412 24.55 23.26 1.41
C ILE A 412 24.73 23.49 2.93
N THR A 413 24.71 24.76 3.37
CA THR A 413 24.52 25.16 4.77
C THR A 413 23.10 25.71 4.88
N TYR A 414 22.27 25.17 5.78
CA TYR A 414 20.81 25.41 5.75
C TYR A 414 20.45 26.88 6.03
N TYR A 415 21.13 27.50 7.00
CA TYR A 415 20.95 28.92 7.37
C TYR A 415 21.92 29.83 6.60
N ASN A 416 21.71 29.96 5.29
CA ASN A 416 22.51 30.85 4.44
C ASN A 416 21.62 31.58 3.42
N ASP A 417 21.13 32.77 3.77
CA ASP A 417 20.22 33.56 2.94
C ASP A 417 20.87 34.17 1.68
N GLY A 418 22.20 34.07 1.56
CA GLY A 418 22.99 34.58 0.45
C GLY A 418 23.11 36.12 0.38
N ASP A 419 22.66 36.88 1.39
CA ASP A 419 22.81 38.33 1.52
C ASP A 419 24.00 38.71 2.40
N ASP A 420 25.21 38.67 1.82
CA ASP A 420 26.48 39.21 2.38
C ASP A 420 26.42 40.69 2.87
N THR A 421 25.26 41.36 2.84
CA THR A 421 25.05 42.74 3.29
C THR A 421 24.24 42.89 4.58
N THR A 422 23.63 41.81 5.08
CA THR A 422 23.06 41.72 6.45
C THR A 422 23.62 40.50 7.19
N ALA A 423 23.61 40.50 8.52
CA ALA A 423 24.35 39.51 9.32
C ALA A 423 23.46 38.35 9.83
N GLY A 424 22.66 37.74 8.96
CA GLY A 424 21.81 36.56 9.24
C GLY A 424 20.84 36.67 10.41
N LEU A 425 20.55 37.89 10.88
CA LEU A 425 19.83 38.08 12.16
C LEU A 425 18.35 37.66 12.12
N ASN A 426 17.87 37.11 11.02
CA ASN A 426 16.53 36.54 10.94
C ASN A 426 16.55 35.01 10.77
N ASP A 427 17.67 34.42 10.35
CA ASP A 427 17.75 33.05 9.80
C ASP A 427 18.84 32.25 10.54
N TYR A 428 18.49 31.46 11.56
CA TYR A 428 19.49 30.69 12.33
C TYR A 428 18.87 29.65 13.29
N ALA A 429 19.64 28.58 13.59
CA ALA A 429 19.32 27.63 14.65
C ALA A 429 19.66 28.16 16.06
N VAL A 430 18.75 27.99 17.02
CA VAL A 430 19.05 28.04 18.46
C VAL A 430 19.28 26.61 18.94
N LEU A 431 20.51 26.30 19.37
CA LEU A 431 20.81 25.03 20.04
C LEU A 431 20.59 25.29 21.53
N ALA A 432 19.44 24.91 22.07
CA ALA A 432 18.89 25.42 23.33
C ALA A 432 19.68 24.97 24.57
N ASP A 433 20.27 23.77 24.53
CA ASP A 433 20.88 23.07 25.65
C ASP A 433 22.26 22.45 25.35
N PHE A 434 22.77 22.61 24.12
CA PHE A 434 24.01 22.02 23.59
C PHE A 434 25.18 21.89 24.60
N ASN A 435 25.61 20.66 24.82
CA ASN A 435 26.65 20.27 25.74
C ASN A 435 27.90 19.74 25.02
N THR A 436 28.92 20.60 24.92
CA THR A 436 30.27 20.30 24.35
C THR A 436 31.01 19.05 24.87
N ALA A 437 30.49 18.34 25.87
CA ALA A 437 31.07 17.10 26.41
C ALA A 437 30.38 15.83 25.92
N GLU A 438 29.15 15.94 25.40
CA GLU A 438 28.23 14.84 25.06
C GLU A 438 27.76 14.97 23.60
N ASP A 439 27.39 16.17 23.16
CA ASP A 439 26.78 16.43 21.85
C ASP A 439 27.78 16.77 20.73
N SER A 440 27.27 16.84 19.50
CA SER A 440 28.01 17.20 18.29
C SER A 440 27.26 18.18 17.37
N ILE A 441 28.02 18.90 16.53
CA ILE A 441 27.52 19.82 15.51
C ILE A 441 28.13 19.43 14.17
N GLU A 442 27.32 19.35 13.12
CA GLU A 442 27.77 19.11 11.74
C GLU A 442 27.73 20.39 10.89
N LEU A 443 28.84 20.64 10.17
CA LEU A 443 29.08 21.82 9.33
C LEU A 443 29.63 21.42 7.94
N ASN A 444 29.50 22.29 6.94
CA ASN A 444 30.00 22.01 5.58
C ASN A 444 31.53 22.14 5.48
N ALA A 445 32.24 21.15 4.96
CA ALA A 445 33.70 21.18 4.82
C ALA A 445 34.24 22.17 3.77
N GLY A 446 33.37 22.68 2.88
CA GLY A 446 33.67 23.70 1.88
C GLY A 446 33.53 25.15 2.36
N THR A 447 32.97 25.37 3.55
CA THR A 447 32.67 26.70 4.12
C THR A 447 33.65 27.07 5.23
N GLU A 448 34.11 28.33 5.25
CA GLU A 448 34.91 28.87 6.37
C GLU A 448 33.96 29.44 7.44
N TYR A 449 34.23 29.16 8.73
CA TYR A 449 33.36 29.55 9.85
C TYR A 449 34.15 30.23 10.98
N VAL A 450 33.51 31.16 11.68
CA VAL A 450 34.05 31.90 12.84
C VAL A 450 33.04 31.95 13.99
N THR A 451 33.54 32.03 15.24
CA THR A 451 32.68 32.17 16.42
C THR A 451 32.60 33.62 16.92
N GLY A 452 31.42 34.02 17.39
CA GLY A 452 31.15 35.33 17.97
C GLY A 452 30.46 35.24 19.34
N ALA A 453 30.65 36.27 20.16
CA ALA A 453 29.95 36.39 21.43
C ALA A 453 28.57 37.00 21.25
N SER A 454 27.53 36.35 21.77
CA SER A 454 26.17 36.88 21.83
C SER A 454 25.97 37.78 23.10
N PRO A 455 24.82 38.45 23.32
CA PRO A 455 23.49 38.12 22.84
C PRO A 455 23.21 38.50 21.38
N VAL A 456 22.53 37.60 20.67
CA VAL A 456 21.96 37.76 19.33
C VAL A 456 20.46 37.61 19.50
N ASN A 457 19.69 38.62 19.10
CA ASN A 457 18.22 38.73 19.28
C ASN A 457 17.66 38.50 20.71
N GLY A 458 18.52 38.36 21.72
CA GLY A 458 18.14 38.08 23.10
C GLY A 458 18.60 36.71 23.60
N VAL A 459 18.92 35.78 22.69
CA VAL A 459 19.56 34.49 23.00
C VAL A 459 21.00 34.77 23.45
N SER A 460 21.37 34.28 24.64
CA SER A 460 22.72 34.40 25.20
C SER A 460 23.48 33.09 24.99
N GLY A 461 24.82 33.11 24.85
CA GLY A 461 25.60 31.94 24.40
C GLY A 461 26.71 32.29 23.40
N THR A 462 27.17 31.31 22.63
CA THR A 462 28.18 31.46 21.57
C THR A 462 27.53 31.27 20.21
N ALA A 463 27.74 32.22 19.30
CA ALA A 463 27.21 32.19 17.95
C ALA A 463 28.25 31.67 16.94
N ILE A 464 27.78 30.93 15.93
CA ILE A 464 28.56 30.42 14.79
C ILE A 464 28.15 31.22 13.56
N TYR A 465 29.14 31.72 12.82
CA TYR A 465 28.93 32.49 11.59
C TYR A 465 29.73 31.90 10.42
N ILE A 466 29.23 32.06 9.20
CA ILE A 466 30.01 31.89 7.96
C ILE A 466 30.96 33.07 7.82
N ASP A 467 32.25 32.81 7.67
CA ASP A 467 33.28 33.82 7.39
C ASP A 467 33.27 34.20 5.91
N SER A 468 32.25 34.97 5.50
CA SER A 468 32.02 35.35 4.10
C SER A 468 33.18 36.13 3.45
N ASN A 469 34.19 36.57 4.23
CA ASN A 469 35.36 37.28 3.71
C ASN A 469 36.71 36.57 3.93
N GLY A 470 36.75 35.49 4.71
CA GLY A 470 37.92 34.63 4.94
C GLY A 470 39.05 35.29 5.73
N ASP A 471 38.74 36.19 6.68
CA ASP A 471 39.77 36.85 7.52
C ASP A 471 39.98 36.21 8.90
N GLY A 472 39.12 35.25 9.27
CA GLY A 472 39.16 34.51 10.52
C GLY A 472 38.64 35.29 11.73
N VAL A 473 37.90 36.39 11.52
CA VAL A 473 37.41 37.27 12.59
C VAL A 473 35.95 37.67 12.38
N GLN A 474 35.09 37.28 13.34
CA GLN A 474 33.69 37.68 13.35
C GLN A 474 33.51 39.20 13.16
N ASN A 475 32.75 39.57 12.15
CA ASN A 475 32.47 40.93 11.74
C ASN A 475 31.02 41.07 11.22
N ALA A 476 30.66 42.25 10.70
CA ALA A 476 29.26 42.63 10.46
C ALA A 476 28.68 42.23 9.09
N GLY A 477 29.46 41.53 8.26
CA GLY A 477 29.00 40.90 7.00
C GLY A 477 29.25 39.39 6.98
N ASP A 478 29.43 38.80 8.15
CA ASP A 478 29.48 37.35 8.33
C ASP A 478 28.07 36.86 8.66
N GLU A 479 27.63 35.80 7.99
CA GLU A 479 26.26 35.30 8.08
C GLU A 479 26.08 34.42 9.33
N LEU A 480 25.02 34.65 10.10
CA LEU A 480 24.75 33.88 11.33
C LEU A 480 24.11 32.54 10.96
N VAL A 481 24.67 31.42 11.47
CA VAL A 481 24.11 30.08 11.21
C VAL A 481 23.44 29.50 12.44
N ALA A 482 24.05 29.69 13.62
CA ALA A 482 23.50 29.16 14.86
C ALA A 482 23.93 29.94 16.10
N VAL A 483 23.17 29.80 17.18
CA VAL A 483 23.52 30.23 18.53
C VAL A 483 23.41 29.04 19.47
N ALA A 484 24.56 28.53 19.94
CA ALA A 484 24.59 27.57 21.04
C ALA A 484 24.30 28.32 22.35
N GLN A 485 23.09 28.13 22.88
CA GLN A 485 22.57 28.91 23.99
C GLN A 485 23.30 28.59 25.30
N ASP A 486 23.58 29.63 26.09
CA ASP A 486 24.31 29.64 27.37
C ASP A 486 25.72 28.99 27.36
N VAL A 487 26.17 28.47 26.22
CA VAL A 487 27.54 28.00 25.96
C VAL A 487 28.52 29.17 25.93
N THR A 488 29.51 29.13 26.83
CA THR A 488 30.45 30.26 27.02
C THR A 488 31.57 30.38 26.00
N SER A 489 31.86 29.30 25.25
CA SER A 489 32.84 29.28 24.16
C SER A 489 32.74 27.98 23.36
N LEU A 490 32.81 28.06 22.03
CA LEU A 490 32.99 26.93 21.11
C LEU A 490 34.39 26.97 20.48
N ASP A 491 34.97 25.80 20.22
CA ASP A 491 36.17 25.61 19.40
C ASP A 491 35.80 24.76 18.20
N LEU A 492 35.76 25.39 17.02
CA LEU A 492 35.39 24.76 15.75
C LEU A 492 36.41 23.71 15.27
N ASN A 493 37.49 23.46 16.02
CA ASN A 493 38.46 22.39 15.77
C ASN A 493 38.37 21.25 16.80
N ALA A 494 37.38 21.29 17.70
CA ALA A 494 37.16 20.25 18.70
C ALA A 494 36.52 18.99 18.09
N SER A 495 36.58 17.88 18.82
CA SER A 495 36.05 16.59 18.35
C SER A 495 34.51 16.50 18.30
N TYR A 496 33.80 17.50 18.83
CA TYR A 496 32.35 17.63 18.71
C TYR A 496 31.91 18.39 17.45
N VAL A 497 32.85 18.91 16.64
CA VAL A 497 32.52 19.53 15.35
C VAL A 497 32.97 18.60 14.23
N THR A 498 32.01 18.13 13.44
CA THR A 498 32.24 17.34 12.23
C THR A 498 32.10 18.24 11.02
N TYR A 499 32.97 18.03 10.03
CA TYR A 499 32.91 18.68 8.73
C TYR A 499 32.68 17.62 7.66
N VAL A 500 31.61 17.76 6.88
CA VAL A 500 31.22 16.88 5.77
C VAL A 500 31.56 17.47 4.41
#